data_AF-A0A1M7TFK0-F1
#
_entry.id   AF-A0A1M7TFK0-F1
#
_cell.length_a   1.000
_cell.length_b   1.000
_cell.length_c   1.000
_cell.angle_alpha   90.00
_cell.angle_beta   90.00
_cell.angle_gamma   90.00
#
_symmetry.space_group_name_H-M   'P 1'
#
loop_
_entity.id
_entity.type
_entity.pdbx_description
1 polymer ?
#
loop_
_entity_poly.entity_id
_entity_poly.type
_entity_poly.pdbx_seq_one_letter_code
_entity_poly.pdbx_strand_id
1 'polypeptide(L)'
;MAEVDIVKGLKAIEEIKVEMLKAQWAMQEGSLRGSEGDMLQGLADLVALSYLLTRRMGFDFSKLDRTLLQRLEEWKTEDHHKVETQWGDISLLLSYLAPED
;
A
#
# COMPACT_ATOMS: atom_id res chain seq x y z
N MET A 1 -1.60 26.23 20.93
CA MET A 1 -1.27 25.99 19.50
C MET A 1 -0.92 24.54 19.25
N ALA A 2 0.06 23.94 19.94
CA ALA A 2 0.45 22.53 19.74
C ALA A 2 -0.70 21.51 19.85
N GLU A 3 -1.62 21.66 20.79
CA GLU A 3 -2.74 20.72 20.97
C GLU A 3 -3.72 20.70 19.78
N VAL A 4 -3.99 21.86 19.17
CA VAL A 4 -4.84 21.98 17.98
C VAL A 4 -4.15 21.35 16.76
N ASP A 5 -2.83 21.49 16.64
CA ASP A 5 -2.06 20.90 15.55
C ASP A 5 -1.95 19.36 15.69
N ILE A 6 -1.84 18.86 16.91
CA ILE A 6 -1.90 17.41 17.21
C ILE A 6 -3.29 16.84 16.89
N VAL A 7 -4.37 17.50 17.32
CA VAL A 7 -5.75 17.05 17.05
C VAL A 7 -6.07 17.07 15.54
N LYS A 8 -5.63 18.09 14.81
CA LYS A 8 -5.76 18.13 13.34
C LYS A 8 -4.94 17.05 12.65
N GLY A 9 -3.74 16.76 13.16
CA GLY A 9 -2.91 15.65 12.68
C GLY A 9 -3.58 14.30 12.86
N LEU A 10 -4.14 14.04 14.05
CA LEU A 10 -4.89 12.82 14.36
C LEU A 10 -6.12 12.68 13.47
N LYS A 11 -6.90 13.75 13.29
CA LYS A 11 -8.06 13.74 12.38
C LYS A 11 -7.66 13.38 10.95
N ALA A 12 -6.59 13.97 10.42
CA ALA A 12 -6.12 13.66 9.07
C ALA A 12 -5.67 12.20 8.93
N ILE A 13 -5.06 11.61 9.97
CA ILE A 13 -4.69 10.18 9.99
C ILE A 13 -5.95 9.31 9.90
N GLU A 14 -6.97 9.61 10.69
CA GLU A 14 -8.22 8.83 10.67
C GLU A 14 -8.99 9.00 9.35
N GLU A 15 -9.02 10.20 8.77
CA GLU A 15 -9.60 10.43 7.45
C GLU A 15 -8.90 9.60 6.37
N ILE A 16 -7.56 9.57 6.35
CA ILE A 16 -6.80 8.75 5.40
C ILE A 16 -7.15 7.26 5.55
N LYS A 17 -7.26 6.74 6.78
CA LYS A 17 -7.65 5.34 7.00
C LYS A 17 -9.05 5.04 6.46
N VAL A 18 -9.99 5.98 6.61
CA VAL A 18 -11.33 5.85 6.03
C VAL A 18 -11.27 5.85 4.50
N GLU A 19 -10.47 6.71 3.89
CA GLU A 19 -10.27 6.70 2.44
C GLU A 19 -9.65 5.37 1.95
N MET A 20 -8.75 4.75 2.72
CA MET A 20 -8.22 3.42 2.38
C MET A 20 -9.32 2.36 2.34
N LEU A 21 -10.27 2.40 3.30
CA LEU A 21 -11.43 1.49 3.28
C LEU A 21 -12.32 1.72 2.05
N LYS A 22 -12.51 2.97 1.64
CA LYS A 22 -13.27 3.31 0.42
C LYS A 22 -12.58 2.83 -0.85
N ALA A 23 -11.26 2.98 -0.93
CA ALA A 23 -10.46 2.48 -2.06
C ALA A 23 -10.57 0.95 -2.17
N GLN A 24 -10.51 0.24 -1.04
CA GLN A 24 -10.71 -1.20 -0.99
C GLN A 24 -12.12 -1.61 -1.42
N TRP A 25 -13.15 -0.86 -1.00
CA TRP A 25 -14.51 -1.07 -1.47
C TRP A 25 -14.65 -0.88 -2.99
N ALA A 26 -14.10 0.22 -3.52
CA ALA A 26 -14.15 0.52 -4.95
C ALA A 26 -13.49 -0.60 -5.79
N MET A 27 -12.37 -1.14 -5.33
CA MET A 27 -11.72 -2.28 -5.95
C MET A 27 -12.63 -3.54 -5.96
N GLN A 28 -13.31 -3.83 -4.86
CA GLN A 28 -14.24 -4.97 -4.78
C GLN A 28 -15.47 -4.78 -5.67
N GLU A 29 -16.05 -3.57 -5.68
CA GLU A 29 -17.18 -3.25 -6.53
C GLU A 29 -16.81 -3.30 -8.02
N GLY A 30 -15.63 -2.78 -8.38
CA GLY A 30 -15.07 -2.88 -9.72
C GLY A 30 -14.93 -4.34 -10.16
N SER A 31 -14.45 -5.22 -9.28
CA SER A 31 -14.36 -6.66 -9.54
C SER A 31 -15.72 -7.30 -9.82
N LEU A 32 -16.74 -6.98 -9.01
CA LEU A 32 -18.11 -7.48 -9.21
C LEU A 32 -18.73 -7.00 -10.53
N ARG A 33 -18.37 -5.80 -10.98
CA ARG A 33 -18.85 -5.21 -12.23
C ARG A 33 -18.01 -5.59 -13.45
N GLY A 34 -16.89 -6.32 -13.26
CA GLY A 34 -15.95 -6.63 -14.33
C GLY A 34 -15.20 -5.41 -14.87
N SER A 35 -15.06 -4.35 -14.06
CA SER A 35 -14.40 -3.10 -14.43
C SER A 35 -12.93 -3.11 -14.02
N GLU A 36 -12.04 -3.43 -14.96
CA GLU A 36 -10.59 -3.40 -14.74
C GLU A 36 -10.07 -2.02 -14.33
N GLY A 37 -10.65 -0.96 -14.91
CA GLY A 37 -10.27 0.42 -14.58
C GLY A 37 -10.53 0.76 -13.11
N ASP A 38 -11.71 0.41 -12.59
CA ASP A 38 -12.06 0.69 -11.19
C ASP A 38 -11.22 -0.14 -10.22
N MET A 39 -10.90 -1.40 -10.59
CA MET A 39 -10.00 -2.24 -9.82
C MET A 39 -8.59 -1.62 -9.73
N LEU A 40 -8.03 -1.21 -10.86
CA LEU A 40 -6.68 -0.64 -10.92
C LEU A 40 -6.61 0.73 -10.22
N GLN A 41 -7.63 1.56 -10.35
CA GLN A 41 -7.71 2.84 -9.64
C GLN A 41 -7.76 2.64 -8.12
N GLY A 42 -8.56 1.69 -7.63
CA GLY A 42 -8.61 1.37 -6.20
C GLY A 42 -7.26 0.88 -5.64
N LEU A 43 -6.53 0.06 -6.41
CA LEU A 43 -5.17 -0.37 -6.05
C LEU A 43 -4.20 0.82 -6.02
N ALA A 44 -4.25 1.71 -7.02
CA ALA A 44 -3.42 2.91 -7.07
C ALA A 44 -3.69 3.84 -5.89
N ASP A 45 -4.96 4.02 -5.52
CA ASP A 45 -5.37 4.83 -4.37
C ASP A 45 -4.84 4.24 -3.05
N LEU A 46 -4.89 2.92 -2.88
CA LEU A 46 -4.31 2.24 -1.71
C LEU A 46 -2.80 2.47 -1.58
N VAL A 47 -2.07 2.42 -2.70
CA VAL A 47 -0.63 2.72 -2.72
C VAL A 47 -0.39 4.18 -2.33
N ALA A 48 -1.09 5.13 -2.96
CA ALA A 48 -0.94 6.56 -2.68
C ALA A 48 -1.28 6.92 -1.22
N LEU A 49 -2.39 6.39 -0.70
CA LEU A 49 -2.82 6.62 0.68
C LEU A 49 -1.84 6.02 1.70
N SER A 50 -1.18 4.91 1.37
CA SER A 50 -0.13 4.32 2.22
C SER A 50 1.06 5.27 2.39
N TYR A 51 1.52 5.93 1.31
CA TYR A 51 2.57 6.95 1.41
C TYR A 51 2.10 8.16 2.24
N LEU A 52 0.90 8.67 1.97
CA LEU A 52 0.35 9.81 2.72
C LEU A 52 0.23 9.51 4.21
N LEU A 53 -0.24 8.31 4.57
CA LEU A 53 -0.35 7.85 5.95
C LEU A 53 1.03 7.77 6.62
N THR A 54 2.02 7.18 5.94
CA THR A 54 3.43 7.13 6.39
C THR A 54 3.93 8.52 6.77
N ARG A 55 3.72 9.52 5.91
CA ARG A 55 4.14 10.90 6.18
C ARG A 55 3.40 11.50 7.38
N ARG A 56 2.10 11.26 7.51
CA ARG A 56 1.29 11.76 8.63
C ARG A 56 1.65 11.11 9.97
N MET A 57 2.15 9.88 9.94
CA MET A 57 2.70 9.19 11.11
C MET A 57 4.12 9.63 11.49
N GLY A 58 4.73 10.55 10.72
CA GLY A 58 6.05 11.10 11.02
C GLY A 58 7.22 10.32 10.41
N PHE A 59 6.94 9.36 9.53
CA PHE A 59 7.98 8.65 8.77
C PHE A 59 8.25 9.35 7.43
N ASP A 60 9.43 9.15 6.88
CA ASP A 60 9.72 9.50 5.50
C ASP A 60 9.29 8.36 4.54
N PHE A 61 9.12 8.69 3.25
CA PHE A 61 8.71 7.71 2.25
C PHE A 61 9.75 6.61 2.06
N SER A 62 11.05 6.95 2.09
CA SER A 62 12.13 5.95 1.93
C SER A 62 12.11 4.86 3.00
N LYS A 63 11.61 5.17 4.20
CA LYS A 63 11.43 4.20 5.27
C LYS A 63 10.32 3.20 4.92
N LEU A 64 9.21 3.67 4.34
CA LEU A 64 8.18 2.76 3.83
C LEU A 64 8.75 1.86 2.74
N ASP A 65 9.50 2.42 1.78
CA ASP A 65 10.06 1.67 0.64
C ASP A 65 11.02 0.57 1.10
N ARG A 66 11.97 0.91 1.99
CA ARG A 66 12.90 -0.09 2.56
C ARG A 66 12.16 -1.17 3.34
N THR A 67 11.16 -0.79 4.14
CA THR A 67 10.36 -1.75 4.89
C THR A 67 9.55 -2.64 3.95
N LEU A 68 8.98 -2.11 2.86
CA LEU A 68 8.28 -2.89 1.85
C LEU A 68 9.19 -3.93 1.20
N LEU A 69 10.37 -3.52 0.73
CA LEU A 69 11.34 -4.44 0.11
C LEU A 69 11.76 -5.55 1.06
N GLN A 70 12.06 -5.23 2.32
CA GLN A 70 12.38 -6.24 3.33
C GLN A 70 11.22 -7.23 3.52
N ARG A 71 9.98 -6.75 3.59
CA ARG A 71 8.79 -7.60 3.77
C ARG A 71 8.54 -8.50 2.56
N LEU A 72 8.80 -8.02 1.34
CA LEU A 72 8.70 -8.83 0.14
C LEU A 72 9.74 -9.96 0.12
N GLU A 73 10.98 -9.71 0.53
CA GLU A 73 12.01 -10.76 0.66
C GLU A 73 11.65 -11.80 1.73
N GLU A 74 11.10 -11.36 2.87
CA GLU A 74 10.55 -12.25 3.89
C GLU A 74 9.44 -13.12 3.31
N TRP A 75 8.45 -12.52 2.62
CA TRP A 75 7.33 -13.25 2.01
C TRP A 75 7.76 -14.22 0.92
N LYS A 76 8.77 -13.87 0.13
CA LYS A 76 9.37 -14.76 -0.86
C LYS A 76 9.97 -15.98 -0.19
N THR A 77 10.73 -15.78 0.89
CA THR A 77 11.38 -16.86 1.64
C THR A 77 10.37 -17.78 2.33
N GLU A 78 9.32 -17.20 2.88
CA GLU A 78 8.23 -17.92 3.56
C GLU A 78 7.22 -18.56 2.60
N ASP A 79 7.34 -18.31 1.29
CA ASP A 79 6.36 -18.65 0.26
C ASP A 79 4.94 -18.23 0.68
N HIS A 80 4.80 -16.96 1.08
CA HIS A 80 3.58 -16.40 1.65
C HIS A 80 2.39 -16.62 0.70
N HIS A 81 1.35 -17.30 1.19
CA HIS A 81 0.19 -17.72 0.40
C HIS A 81 0.50 -18.53 -0.87
N LYS A 82 1.69 -19.16 -0.96
CA LYS A 82 2.20 -19.87 -2.14
C LYS A 82 2.39 -19.00 -3.38
N VAL A 83 2.44 -17.68 -3.19
CA VAL A 83 2.42 -16.73 -4.30
C VAL A 83 3.68 -16.83 -5.15
N GLU A 84 4.82 -17.10 -4.50
CA GLU A 84 6.09 -17.25 -5.20
C GLU A 84 6.18 -18.61 -5.90
N THR A 85 5.94 -19.72 -5.21
CA THR A 85 6.12 -21.05 -5.84
C THR A 85 5.11 -21.34 -6.96
N GLN A 86 3.94 -20.70 -6.95
CA GLN A 86 2.91 -20.91 -7.97
C GLN A 86 2.99 -19.93 -9.14
N TRP A 87 3.33 -18.66 -8.90
CA TRP A 87 3.29 -17.61 -9.93
C TRP A 87 4.58 -16.82 -10.08
N GLY A 88 5.46 -16.82 -9.08
CA GLY A 88 6.69 -16.02 -9.07
C GLY A 88 6.45 -14.52 -8.91
N ASP A 89 5.25 -14.12 -8.46
CA ASP A 89 4.84 -12.71 -8.45
C ASP A 89 5.70 -11.84 -7.53
N ILE A 90 6.24 -12.41 -6.45
CA ILE A 90 7.08 -11.65 -5.50
C ILE A 90 8.43 -11.37 -6.15
N SER A 91 9.06 -12.35 -6.79
CA SER A 91 10.27 -12.14 -7.57
C SER A 91 10.07 -11.12 -8.70
N LEU A 92 8.94 -11.18 -9.41
CA LEU A 92 8.59 -10.20 -10.44
C LEU A 92 8.49 -8.79 -9.85
N LEU A 93 7.78 -8.64 -8.74
CA LEU A 93 7.62 -7.33 -8.08
C LEU A 93 8.94 -6.77 -7.56
N LEU A 94 9.78 -7.59 -6.92
CA LEU A 94 11.11 -7.20 -6.46
C LEU A 94 11.97 -6.68 -7.61
N SER A 95 11.98 -7.38 -8.75
CA SER A 95 12.74 -6.97 -9.93
C SER A 95 12.26 -5.64 -10.53
N TYR A 96 10.95 -5.34 -10.41
CA TYR A 96 10.38 -4.08 -10.86
C TYR A 96 10.72 -2.92 -9.92
N LEU A 97 10.69 -3.15 -8.60
CA LEU A 97 10.92 -2.10 -7.60
C LEU A 97 12.41 -1.81 -7.36
N ALA A 98 13.27 -2.80 -7.53
CA ALA A 98 14.71 -2.70 -7.35
C ALA A 98 15.43 -3.42 -8.51
N PRO A 99 15.41 -2.84 -9.73
CA PRO A 99 16.09 -3.43 -10.87
C PRO A 99 17.60 -3.50 -10.61
N GLU A 100 18.22 -4.61 -10.99
CA GLU A 100 19.69 -4.72 -11.03
C GLU A 100 20.22 -3.80 -12.15
N ASP A 101 21.18 -2.94 -11.81
CA ASP A 101 21.89 -2.05 -12.76
C ASP A 101 22.79 -2.82 -13.74
#